data_AF-T0YAI3-F1
#
_entry.id   AF-T0YAI3-F1
#
_cell.length_a   1.000
_cell.length_b   1.000
_cell.length_c   1.000
_cell.angle_alpha   90.00
_cell.angle_beta   90.00
_cell.angle_gamma   90.00
#
_symmetry.space_group_name_H-M   'P 1'
#
loop_
_entity.id
_entity.type
_entity.pdbx_description
1 polymer ?
#
loop_
_entity_poly.entity_id
_entity_poly.type
_entity_poly.pdbx_seq_one_letter_code
_entity_poly.pdbx_strand_id
1 'polypeptide(L)'
;MFKKAKLFAVLTALAVSLTGVATAFYGSAALAATPNMQGMNWFGGPVYDGKPNLEVTAALVDAGGGVEHFSFQQALVSMLGEKTVHAEVGKLTKQYGSKKVNDWIAAMDFYVTDGLKHATAMGINLPTAPADLKGATLAKRLVSEGTDPHGVFWAGWLFDHLLSHDIHDMVMADLQAVHGLSYDENGHRITNQAMYDVAQALGLKKVKLASLHCWICRHQPQASTSRASLEMPITRRFGE
;
A
#
# COMPACT_ATOMS: atom_id res chain seq x y z
N MET A 1 -15.84 18.42 68.74
CA MET A 1 -17.01 18.99 69.45
C MET A 1 -17.35 20.29 68.73
N PHE A 2 -18.47 20.53 68.04
CA PHE A 2 -19.87 20.22 68.27
C PHE A 2 -20.60 19.96 66.94
N LYS A 3 -21.57 19.04 66.99
CA LYS A 3 -22.60 18.74 65.98
C LYS A 3 -23.56 19.93 65.82
N LYS A 4 -24.05 20.20 64.60
CA LYS A 4 -25.48 20.46 64.33
C LYS A 4 -25.87 20.03 62.91
N ALA A 5 -26.83 19.11 62.86
CA ALA A 5 -27.59 18.68 61.69
C ALA A 5 -28.93 19.43 61.61
N LYS A 6 -29.73 19.12 60.58
CA LYS A 6 -31.15 19.46 60.28
C LYS A 6 -31.27 20.45 59.10
N LEU A 7 -32.18 20.32 58.14
CA LEU A 7 -33.27 19.36 57.87
C LEU A 7 -33.69 19.50 56.40
N PHE A 8 -34.36 18.45 55.92
CA PHE A 8 -35.08 18.28 54.67
C PHE A 8 -36.03 19.43 54.26
N ALA A 9 -36.17 19.64 52.95
CA ALA A 9 -37.43 20.04 52.34
C ALA A 9 -37.60 19.29 51.01
N VAL A 10 -38.50 18.31 51.02
CA VAL A 10 -39.09 17.67 49.85
C VAL A 10 -40.26 18.54 49.43
N LEU A 11 -40.33 18.95 48.16
CA LEU A 11 -41.58 19.39 47.56
C LEU A 11 -41.77 18.65 46.24
N THR A 12 -42.66 17.66 46.30
CA THR A 12 -43.28 16.99 45.19
C THR A 12 -44.34 17.91 44.60
N ALA A 13 -44.23 18.24 43.31
CA ALA A 13 -45.35 18.79 42.54
C ALA A 13 -45.57 17.90 41.33
N LEU A 14 -46.65 17.13 41.42
CA LEU A 14 -47.21 16.27 40.40
C LEU A 14 -48.00 17.15 39.42
N ALA A 15 -47.68 17.10 38.13
CA ALA A 15 -48.56 17.61 37.07
C ALA A 15 -48.76 16.50 36.03
N VAL A 16 -50.00 16.04 35.93
CA VAL A 16 -50.47 15.05 34.95
C VAL A 16 -51.40 15.77 33.98
N SER A 17 -51.05 15.74 32.69
CA SER A 17 -51.99 15.79 31.56
C SER A 17 -51.24 15.28 30.32
N LEU A 18 -51.53 14.04 29.89
CA LEU A 18 -52.50 13.64 28.86
C LEU A 18 -51.99 13.80 27.42
N THR A 19 -51.70 12.63 26.83
CA THR A 19 -51.91 12.21 25.43
C THR A 19 -51.16 12.92 24.31
N GLY A 20 -50.08 12.25 23.87
CA GLY A 20 -49.58 12.27 22.50
C GLY A 20 -48.97 10.91 22.17
N VAL A 21 -49.75 10.03 21.53
CA VAL A 21 -49.23 8.77 20.96
C VAL A 21 -48.42 9.13 19.72
N ALA A 22 -47.10 9.14 19.84
CA ALA A 22 -46.19 9.10 18.71
C ALA A 22 -45.44 7.77 18.78
N THR A 23 -45.95 6.76 18.09
CA THR A 23 -45.18 5.56 17.74
C THR A 23 -44.07 5.98 16.77
N ALA A 24 -42.95 6.44 17.31
CA ALA A 24 -41.71 6.51 16.58
C ALA A 24 -41.18 5.08 16.43
N PHE A 25 -41.57 4.42 15.34
CA PHE A 25 -40.78 3.35 14.77
C PHE A 25 -39.40 3.94 14.46
N TYR A 26 -38.46 3.79 15.40
CA TYR A 26 -37.05 3.79 15.05
C TYR A 26 -36.81 2.50 14.29
N GLY A 27 -37.18 2.52 13.00
CA GLY A 27 -36.53 1.69 12.03
C GLY A 27 -35.07 2.08 12.09
N SER A 28 -34.26 1.27 12.77
CA SER A 28 -32.85 1.15 12.45
C SER A 28 -32.81 0.71 10.99
N ALA A 29 -32.80 1.68 10.09
CA ALA A 29 -32.24 1.50 8.78
C ALA A 29 -30.80 1.06 9.05
N ALA A 30 -30.58 -0.25 9.05
CA ALA A 30 -29.30 -0.78 8.69
C ALA A 30 -28.99 -0.09 7.35
N LEU A 31 -28.08 0.89 7.38
CA LEU A 31 -27.31 1.21 6.21
C LEU A 31 -26.68 -0.12 5.82
N ALA A 32 -27.33 -0.83 4.91
CA ALA A 32 -26.66 -1.81 4.10
C ALA A 32 -25.51 -1.02 3.50
N ALA A 33 -24.31 -1.27 4.01
CA ALA A 33 -23.11 -0.84 3.34
C ALA A 33 -23.27 -1.35 1.91
N THR A 34 -23.52 -0.43 0.97
CA THR A 34 -23.28 -0.70 -0.43
C THR A 34 -21.91 -1.36 -0.47
N PRO A 35 -21.77 -2.59 -1.02
CA PRO A 35 -20.45 -3.14 -1.21
C PRO A 35 -19.69 -2.07 -1.97
N ASN A 36 -18.67 -1.49 -1.33
CA ASN A 36 -17.76 -0.57 -1.97
C ASN A 36 -17.43 -1.24 -3.30
N MET A 37 -17.69 -0.57 -4.42
CA MET A 37 -16.92 -0.90 -5.61
C MET A 37 -15.50 -0.57 -5.19
N GLN A 38 -14.82 -1.55 -4.60
CA GLN A 38 -13.47 -1.42 -4.11
C GLN A 38 -12.69 -0.88 -5.29
N GLY A 39 -12.03 0.27 -5.10
CA GLY A 39 -11.18 0.85 -6.12
C GLY A 39 -10.25 -0.24 -6.66
N MET A 40 -9.88 -0.14 -7.93
CA MET A 40 -8.88 -1.03 -8.48
C MET A 40 -7.52 -0.34 -8.39
N ASN A 41 -6.53 -1.06 -7.88
CA ASN A 41 -5.16 -0.58 -7.84
C ASN A 41 -4.64 -0.28 -9.25
N TRP A 42 -3.65 0.60 -9.39
CA TRP A 42 -3.20 1.16 -10.67
C TRP A 42 -2.88 0.08 -11.73
N PHE A 43 -2.28 -1.04 -11.27
CA PHE A 43 -1.90 -2.19 -12.09
C PHE A 43 -2.71 -3.46 -11.80
N GLY A 44 -3.92 -3.27 -11.27
CA GLY A 44 -4.92 -4.31 -11.04
C GLY A 44 -4.99 -4.76 -9.58
N GLY A 45 -6.02 -5.57 -9.30
CA GLY A 45 -6.33 -6.02 -7.96
C GLY A 45 -7.15 -4.99 -7.19
N PRO A 46 -7.75 -5.41 -6.06
CA PRO A 46 -8.51 -4.50 -5.22
C PRO A 46 -7.59 -3.46 -4.53
N VAL A 47 -8.20 -2.39 -4.05
CA VAL A 47 -7.59 -1.41 -3.14
C VAL A 47 -7.88 -1.80 -1.70
N TYR A 48 -6.89 -1.66 -0.83
CA TYR A 48 -7.06 -1.78 0.61
C TYR A 48 -7.05 -0.40 1.28
N ASP A 49 -8.24 0.08 1.66
CA ASP A 49 -8.43 1.34 2.38
C ASP A 49 -8.39 1.19 3.92
N GLY A 50 -7.93 0.04 4.41
CA GLY A 50 -7.82 -0.23 5.83
C GLY A 50 -6.58 0.40 6.46
N LYS A 51 -6.41 0.20 7.78
CA LYS A 51 -5.22 0.69 8.47
C LYS A 51 -3.97 -0.07 7.99
N PRO A 52 -2.84 0.62 7.74
CA PRO A 52 -1.60 -0.05 7.41
C PRO A 52 -1.08 -0.85 8.61
N ASN A 53 -0.40 -1.95 8.29
CA ASN A 53 0.25 -2.80 9.25
C ASN A 53 1.70 -2.35 9.51
N LEU A 54 1.84 -1.31 10.34
CA LEU A 54 3.13 -0.68 10.63
C LEU A 54 4.13 -1.62 11.32
N GLU A 55 3.68 -2.68 12.00
CA GLU A 55 4.58 -3.70 12.57
C GLU A 55 5.28 -4.51 11.48
N VAL A 56 4.55 -4.87 10.42
CA VAL A 56 5.12 -5.57 9.25
C VAL A 56 6.04 -4.66 8.47
N THR A 57 5.67 -3.39 8.31
CA THR A 57 6.52 -2.38 7.67
C THR A 57 7.81 -2.19 8.46
N ALA A 58 7.74 -2.05 9.79
CA ALA A 58 8.91 -1.94 10.65
C ALA A 58 9.83 -3.17 10.54
N ALA A 59 9.25 -4.38 10.54
CA ALA A 59 10.02 -5.61 10.37
C ALA A 59 10.67 -5.74 8.98
N LEU A 60 9.99 -5.32 7.92
CA LEU A 60 10.57 -5.26 6.57
C LEU A 60 11.75 -4.28 6.52
N VAL A 61 11.58 -3.09 7.08
CA VAL A 61 12.63 -2.06 7.13
C VAL A 61 13.82 -2.54 7.94
N ASP A 62 13.60 -3.14 9.11
CA ASP A 62 14.65 -3.75 9.94
C ASP A 62 15.41 -4.86 9.18
N ALA A 63 14.68 -5.77 8.52
CA ALA A 63 15.28 -6.81 7.70
C ALA A 63 16.14 -6.25 6.55
N GLY A 64 15.78 -5.08 6.03
CA GLY A 64 16.52 -4.36 5.00
C GLY A 64 17.70 -3.53 5.50
N GLY A 65 17.96 -3.47 6.81
CA GLY A 65 19.07 -2.69 7.38
C GLY A 65 18.67 -1.40 8.11
N GLY A 66 17.37 -1.16 8.30
CA GLY A 66 16.84 0.00 8.99
C GLY A 66 16.51 1.18 8.07
N VAL A 67 15.92 2.24 8.64
CA VAL A 67 15.35 3.38 7.89
C VAL A 67 16.39 4.11 7.03
N GLU A 68 17.61 4.30 7.53
CA GLU A 68 18.66 5.07 6.83
C GLU A 68 19.45 4.25 5.80
N HIS A 69 19.39 2.92 5.89
CA HIS A 69 20.23 2.01 5.12
C HIS A 69 19.44 0.90 4.45
N PHE A 70 18.13 1.12 4.24
CA PHE A 70 17.26 0.11 3.70
C PHE A 70 17.75 -0.39 2.33
N SER A 71 17.81 -1.72 2.20
CA SER A 71 18.00 -2.42 0.94
C SER A 71 17.01 -3.57 0.84
N PHE A 72 16.23 -3.58 -0.23
CA PHE A 72 15.30 -4.65 -0.54
C PHE A 72 16.02 -5.97 -0.80
N GLN A 73 17.20 -5.93 -1.44
CA GLN A 73 18.01 -7.13 -1.62
C GLN A 73 18.47 -7.71 -0.27
N GLN A 74 18.89 -6.87 0.67
CA GLN A 74 19.22 -7.30 2.03
C GLN A 74 18.00 -7.89 2.75
N ALA A 75 16.83 -7.25 2.62
CA ALA A 75 15.59 -7.76 3.19
C ALA A 75 15.22 -9.14 2.64
N LEU A 76 15.31 -9.34 1.33
CA LEU A 76 15.08 -10.65 0.69
C LEU A 76 16.04 -11.71 1.24
N VAL A 77 17.33 -11.39 1.38
CA VAL A 77 18.35 -12.32 1.89
C VAL A 77 18.09 -12.65 3.37
N SER A 78 17.75 -11.65 4.19
CA SER A 78 17.37 -11.83 5.59
C SER A 78 16.16 -12.75 5.74
N MET A 79 15.18 -12.63 4.84
CA MET A 79 13.95 -13.42 4.86
C MET A 79 14.11 -14.86 4.35
N LEU A 80 14.88 -15.06 3.27
CA LEU A 80 14.83 -16.29 2.47
C LEU A 80 16.19 -17.01 2.36
N GLY A 81 17.26 -16.35 2.77
CA GLY A 81 18.64 -16.79 2.59
C GLY A 81 19.19 -16.53 1.19
N GLU A 82 20.50 -16.27 1.13
CA GLU A 82 21.22 -15.84 -0.08
C GLU A 82 21.05 -16.81 -1.26
N LYS A 83 21.17 -18.12 -1.02
CA LYS A 83 21.01 -19.15 -2.06
C LYS A 83 19.65 -19.07 -2.75
N THR A 84 18.58 -18.89 -1.97
CA THR A 84 17.21 -18.80 -2.47
C THR A 84 17.03 -17.53 -3.30
N VAL A 85 17.51 -16.40 -2.78
CA VAL A 85 17.42 -15.09 -3.46
C VAL A 85 18.20 -15.10 -4.78
N HIS A 86 19.43 -15.62 -4.80
CA HIS A 86 20.21 -15.72 -6.04
C HIS A 86 19.56 -16.61 -7.09
N ALA A 87 18.95 -17.72 -6.68
CA ALA A 87 18.21 -18.59 -7.60
C ALA A 87 16.99 -17.85 -8.19
N GLU A 88 16.25 -17.12 -7.35
CA GLU A 88 15.06 -16.39 -7.76
C GLU A 88 15.41 -15.21 -8.68
N VAL A 89 16.36 -14.38 -8.29
CA VAL A 89 16.87 -13.28 -9.13
C VAL A 89 17.38 -13.81 -10.46
N GLY A 90 18.14 -14.91 -10.46
CA GLY A 90 18.62 -15.54 -11.69
C GLY A 90 17.48 -16.04 -12.59
N LYS A 91 16.39 -16.55 -12.03
CA LYS A 91 15.19 -16.94 -12.78
C LYS A 91 14.48 -15.70 -13.36
N LEU A 92 14.24 -14.68 -12.54
CA LEU A 92 13.61 -13.43 -12.97
C LEU A 92 14.45 -12.73 -14.05
N THR A 93 15.78 -12.76 -13.93
CA THR A 93 16.70 -12.19 -14.94
C THR A 93 16.56 -12.92 -16.28
N LYS A 94 16.40 -14.25 -16.28
CA LYS A 94 16.14 -15.00 -17.52
C LYS A 94 14.77 -14.68 -18.12
N GLN A 95 13.77 -14.43 -17.28
CA GLN A 95 12.39 -14.20 -17.71
C GLN A 95 12.14 -12.77 -18.22
N TYR A 96 12.70 -11.76 -17.53
CA TYR A 96 12.43 -10.35 -17.78
C TYR A 96 13.63 -9.57 -18.33
N GLY A 97 14.83 -10.14 -18.23
CA GLY A 97 16.09 -9.47 -18.58
C GLY A 97 16.71 -8.71 -17.40
N SER A 98 18.04 -8.65 -17.38
CA SER A 98 18.83 -8.08 -16.27
C SER A 98 18.44 -6.63 -15.95
N LYS A 99 18.26 -5.79 -16.98
CA LYS A 99 17.87 -4.39 -16.78
C LYS A 99 16.56 -4.27 -15.98
N LYS A 100 15.52 -5.00 -16.37
CA LYS A 100 14.20 -4.93 -15.71
C LYS A 100 14.23 -5.43 -14.27
N VAL A 101 15.07 -6.41 -13.97
CA VAL A 101 15.24 -6.93 -12.61
C VAL A 101 16.02 -5.95 -11.74
N ASN A 102 17.07 -5.32 -12.26
CA ASN A 102 17.80 -4.28 -11.54
C ASN A 102 16.92 -3.05 -11.29
N ASP A 103 16.14 -2.64 -12.30
CA ASP A 103 15.14 -1.58 -12.17
C ASP A 103 14.09 -1.93 -11.11
N TRP A 104 13.63 -3.18 -11.05
CA TRP A 104 12.70 -3.63 -10.02
C TRP A 104 13.27 -3.55 -8.60
N ILE A 105 14.52 -3.98 -8.38
CA ILE A 105 15.17 -3.88 -7.07
C ILE A 105 15.27 -2.41 -6.65
N ALA A 106 15.71 -1.52 -7.54
CA ALA A 106 15.78 -0.09 -7.27
C ALA A 106 14.41 0.54 -7.02
N ALA A 107 13.35 0.10 -7.73
CA ALA A 107 11.98 0.52 -7.47
C ALA A 107 11.51 0.13 -6.07
N MET A 108 11.84 -1.07 -5.58
CA MET A 108 11.48 -1.50 -4.23
C MET A 108 12.20 -0.68 -3.15
N ASP A 109 13.49 -0.37 -3.36
CA ASP A 109 14.24 0.55 -2.48
C ASP A 109 13.59 1.94 -2.44
N PHE A 110 13.19 2.45 -3.61
CA PHE A 110 12.48 3.72 -3.73
C PHE A 110 11.14 3.69 -2.99
N TYR A 111 10.29 2.67 -3.22
CA TYR A 111 8.97 2.60 -2.59
C TYR A 111 9.03 2.63 -1.07
N VAL A 112 9.99 1.92 -0.48
CA VAL A 112 10.17 1.94 0.99
C VAL A 112 10.71 3.29 1.44
N THR A 113 11.77 3.79 0.81
CA THR A 113 12.41 5.04 1.24
C THR A 113 11.47 6.24 1.12
N ASP A 114 10.79 6.37 -0.02
CA ASP A 114 9.87 7.47 -0.27
C ASP A 114 8.56 7.31 0.54
N GLY A 115 8.07 6.08 0.73
CA GLY A 115 6.95 5.80 1.61
C GLY A 115 7.22 6.21 3.06
N LEU A 116 8.42 5.94 3.58
CA LEU A 116 8.83 6.38 4.92
C LEU A 116 8.96 7.91 5.02
N LYS A 117 9.43 8.57 3.96
CA LYS A 117 9.48 10.04 3.88
C LYS A 117 8.08 10.65 3.97
N HIS A 118 7.10 10.14 3.21
CA HIS A 118 5.71 10.61 3.29
C HIS A 118 5.08 10.30 4.65
N ALA A 119 5.26 9.08 5.17
CA ALA A 119 4.78 8.71 6.51
C ALA A 119 5.33 9.67 7.59
N THR A 120 6.62 9.96 7.55
CA THR A 120 7.28 10.89 8.49
C THR A 120 6.73 12.30 8.36
N ALA A 121 6.53 12.80 7.12
CA ALA A 121 5.93 14.11 6.87
C ALA A 121 4.49 14.21 7.41
N MET A 122 3.78 13.08 7.47
CA MET A 122 2.44 12.97 8.06
C MET A 122 2.45 12.70 9.57
N GLY A 123 3.63 12.68 10.21
CA GLY A 123 3.77 12.44 11.65
C GLY A 123 3.56 10.97 12.06
N ILE A 124 3.61 10.03 11.12
CA ILE A 124 3.50 8.60 11.37
C ILE A 124 4.89 8.06 11.68
N ASN A 125 5.07 7.51 12.88
CA ASN A 125 6.31 6.85 13.28
C ASN A 125 6.16 5.33 13.16
N LEU A 126 7.20 4.67 12.66
CA LEU A 126 7.26 3.22 12.72
C LEU A 126 7.39 2.74 14.16
N PRO A 127 6.66 1.69 14.57
CA PRO A 127 6.91 1.02 15.83
C PRO A 127 8.24 0.29 15.79
N THR A 128 8.69 -0.20 16.95
CA THR A 128 9.78 -1.17 16.99
C THR A 128 9.35 -2.46 16.28
N ALA A 129 10.22 -3.02 15.43
CA ALA A 129 9.97 -4.29 14.76
C ALA A 129 9.73 -5.42 15.78
N PRO A 130 8.65 -6.21 15.65
CA PRO A 130 8.43 -7.36 16.53
C PRO A 130 9.56 -8.40 16.39
N ALA A 131 10.14 -8.83 17.51
CA ALA A 131 11.33 -9.69 17.52
C ALA A 131 11.13 -11.10 16.91
N ASP A 132 9.89 -11.57 16.81
CA ASP A 132 9.47 -12.83 16.22
C ASP A 132 9.09 -12.72 14.74
N LEU A 133 8.85 -11.50 14.25
CA LEU A 133 8.48 -11.22 12.86
C LEU A 133 9.74 -11.05 11.98
N LYS A 134 10.44 -12.16 11.73
CA LYS A 134 11.69 -12.18 10.95
C LYS A 134 11.83 -13.41 10.07
N GLY A 135 12.82 -13.42 9.18
CA GLY A 135 13.12 -14.58 8.35
C GLY A 135 11.90 -15.04 7.53
N ALA A 136 11.69 -16.37 7.50
CA ALA A 136 10.54 -16.95 6.84
C ALA A 136 9.18 -16.53 7.44
N THR A 137 9.12 -16.15 8.72
CA THR A 137 7.89 -15.65 9.35
C THR A 137 7.48 -14.32 8.73
N LEU A 138 8.43 -13.39 8.58
CA LEU A 138 8.20 -12.12 7.89
C LEU A 138 7.82 -12.35 6.41
N ALA A 139 8.53 -13.23 5.71
CA ALA A 139 8.20 -13.54 4.31
C ALA A 139 6.76 -14.07 4.14
N LYS A 140 6.34 -15.02 5.00
CA LYS A 140 4.96 -15.53 5.01
C LYS A 140 3.96 -14.42 5.31
N ARG A 141 4.31 -13.51 6.23
CA ARG A 141 3.45 -12.38 6.57
C ARG A 141 3.28 -11.43 5.40
N LEU A 142 4.36 -11.05 4.71
CA LEU A 142 4.29 -10.21 3.50
C LEU A 142 3.47 -10.87 2.39
N VAL A 143 3.63 -12.18 2.16
CA VAL A 143 2.76 -12.91 1.22
C VAL A 143 1.30 -12.82 1.64
N SER A 144 1.01 -12.99 2.93
CA SER A 144 -0.37 -12.91 3.45
C SER A 144 -0.96 -11.50 3.30
N GLU A 145 -0.21 -10.46 3.65
CA GLU A 145 -0.65 -9.06 3.52
C GLU A 145 -0.88 -8.68 2.04
N GLY A 146 -0.12 -9.26 1.12
CA GLY A 146 -0.30 -9.06 -0.31
C GLY A 146 -1.32 -9.97 -1.00
N THR A 147 -1.93 -10.92 -0.29
CA THR A 147 -2.89 -11.88 -0.88
C THR A 147 -4.33 -11.45 -0.58
N ASP A 148 -5.12 -11.22 -1.61
CA ASP A 148 -6.52 -10.81 -1.49
C ASP A 148 -7.43 -11.96 -0.95
N PRO A 149 -8.69 -11.68 -0.57
CA PRO A 149 -9.62 -12.71 -0.10
C PRO A 149 -9.92 -13.83 -1.12
N HIS A 150 -9.58 -13.65 -2.40
CA HIS A 150 -9.73 -14.66 -3.46
C HIS A 150 -8.45 -15.51 -3.66
N GLY A 151 -7.42 -15.24 -2.85
CA GLY A 151 -6.14 -15.96 -2.84
C GLY A 151 -5.18 -15.49 -3.93
N VAL A 152 -5.38 -14.30 -4.52
CA VAL A 152 -4.48 -13.74 -5.54
C VAL A 152 -3.52 -12.75 -4.89
N PHE A 153 -2.22 -12.90 -5.14
CA PHE A 153 -1.23 -11.93 -4.67
C PHE A 153 -1.20 -10.70 -5.58
N TRP A 154 -1.35 -9.51 -5.01
CA TRP A 154 -1.27 -8.23 -5.70
C TRP A 154 -0.27 -7.29 -5.01
N ALA A 155 0.70 -6.78 -5.75
CA ALA A 155 1.71 -5.85 -5.26
C ALA A 155 1.08 -4.55 -4.74
N GLY A 156 0.11 -3.97 -5.45
CA GLY A 156 -0.57 -2.75 -4.99
C GLY A 156 -1.34 -2.97 -3.68
N TRP A 157 -2.01 -4.12 -3.54
CA TRP A 157 -2.67 -4.51 -2.29
C TRP A 157 -1.67 -4.71 -1.13
N LEU A 158 -0.50 -5.28 -1.40
CA LEU A 158 0.58 -5.35 -0.42
C LEU A 158 1.02 -3.94 0.01
N PHE A 159 1.28 -3.05 -0.95
CA PHE A 159 1.75 -1.69 -0.66
C PHE A 159 0.71 -0.89 0.13
N ASP A 160 -0.58 -1.01 -0.21
CA ASP A 160 -1.67 -0.43 0.58
C ASP A 160 -1.67 -0.96 2.04
N HIS A 161 -1.42 -2.27 2.25
CA HIS A 161 -1.31 -2.83 3.60
C HIS A 161 -0.08 -2.33 4.36
N LEU A 162 1.03 -2.05 3.70
CA LEU A 162 2.26 -1.62 4.37
C LEU A 162 2.34 -0.11 4.59
N LEU A 163 1.76 0.68 3.67
CA LEU A 163 1.93 2.13 3.63
C LEU A 163 0.61 2.89 3.83
N SER A 164 -0.56 2.27 3.67
CA SER A 164 -1.86 2.88 3.36
C SER A 164 -1.98 3.26 1.89
N HIS A 165 -3.22 3.24 1.39
CA HIS A 165 -3.50 3.56 -0.01
C HIS A 165 -3.05 4.99 -0.38
N ASP A 166 -3.31 5.98 0.47
CA ASP A 166 -2.92 7.38 0.22
C ASP A 166 -1.39 7.55 0.05
N ILE A 167 -0.58 6.94 0.93
CA ILE A 167 0.88 7.01 0.81
C ILE A 167 1.36 6.21 -0.40
N HIS A 168 0.77 5.04 -0.65
CA HIS A 168 1.11 4.24 -1.82
C HIS A 168 0.87 5.01 -3.14
N ASP A 169 -0.24 5.73 -3.27
CA ASP A 169 -0.52 6.58 -4.42
C ASP A 169 0.47 7.74 -4.58
N MET A 170 0.88 8.39 -3.47
CA MET A 170 1.92 9.43 -3.50
C MET A 170 3.26 8.87 -3.98
N VAL A 171 3.65 7.71 -3.47
CA VAL A 171 4.88 7.02 -3.84
C VAL A 171 4.88 6.60 -5.33
N MET A 172 3.76 6.09 -5.84
CA MET A 172 3.61 5.80 -7.26
C MET A 172 3.73 7.07 -8.11
N ALA A 173 3.07 8.16 -7.71
CA ALA A 173 3.17 9.44 -8.41
C ALA A 173 4.62 9.96 -8.46
N ASP A 174 5.34 9.90 -7.34
CA ASP A 174 6.74 10.34 -7.26
C ASP A 174 7.67 9.45 -8.11
N LEU A 175 7.49 8.12 -8.09
CA LEU A 175 8.28 7.21 -8.94
C LEU A 175 8.01 7.47 -10.43
N GLN A 176 6.75 7.67 -10.81
CA GLN A 176 6.35 7.93 -12.18
C GLN A 176 6.87 9.28 -12.70
N ALA A 177 6.96 10.30 -11.83
CA ALA A 177 7.53 11.59 -12.19
C ALA A 177 9.03 11.48 -12.56
N VAL A 178 9.77 10.56 -11.93
CA VAL A 178 11.20 10.37 -12.17
C VAL A 178 11.49 9.37 -13.30
N HIS A 179 10.75 8.26 -13.35
CA HIS A 179 11.06 7.12 -14.21
C HIS A 179 9.99 6.77 -15.25
N GLY A 180 8.78 7.33 -15.11
CA GLY A 180 7.64 7.05 -15.96
C GLY A 180 6.83 5.81 -15.58
N LEU A 181 5.60 5.74 -16.10
CA LEU A 181 4.61 4.70 -15.79
C LEU A 181 5.10 3.26 -16.05
N SER A 182 5.89 3.04 -17.11
CA SER A 182 6.36 1.70 -17.47
C SER A 182 7.38 1.14 -16.47
N TYR A 183 8.07 2.00 -15.73
CA TYR A 183 9.00 1.60 -14.67
C TYR A 183 8.25 1.08 -13.45
N ASP A 184 7.19 1.81 -13.05
CA ASP A 184 6.27 1.43 -11.98
C ASP A 184 5.50 0.14 -12.31
N GLU A 185 4.99 0.04 -13.54
CA GLU A 185 4.35 -1.18 -14.03
C GLU A 185 5.29 -2.40 -13.96
N ASN A 186 6.57 -2.21 -14.31
CA ASN A 186 7.58 -3.26 -14.20
C ASN A 186 7.82 -3.66 -12.73
N GLY A 187 7.88 -2.67 -11.83
CA GLY A 187 7.96 -2.88 -10.39
C GLY A 187 6.87 -3.82 -9.89
N HIS A 188 5.62 -3.48 -10.16
CA HIS A 188 4.45 -4.27 -9.80
C HIS A 188 4.45 -5.68 -10.43
N ARG A 189 4.80 -5.77 -11.71
CA ARG A 189 4.84 -7.04 -12.45
C ARG A 189 5.81 -8.03 -11.82
N ILE A 190 7.03 -7.59 -11.55
CA ILE A 190 8.07 -8.46 -11.01
C ILE A 190 7.80 -8.76 -9.54
N THR A 191 7.29 -7.82 -8.75
CA THR A 191 6.85 -8.08 -7.37
C THR A 191 5.76 -9.15 -7.30
N ASN A 192 4.75 -9.10 -8.18
CA ASN A 192 3.71 -10.13 -8.25
C ASN A 192 4.30 -11.53 -8.50
N GLN A 193 5.22 -11.63 -9.46
CA GLN A 193 5.87 -12.90 -9.79
C GLN A 193 6.75 -13.38 -8.62
N ALA A 194 7.65 -12.53 -8.14
CA ALA A 194 8.59 -12.86 -7.07
C ALA A 194 7.87 -13.31 -5.79
N MET A 195 6.82 -12.59 -5.37
CA MET A 195 6.08 -12.93 -4.15
C MET A 195 5.19 -14.16 -4.31
N TYR A 196 4.66 -14.41 -5.52
CA TYR A 196 4.04 -15.70 -5.84
C TYR A 196 5.05 -16.84 -5.69
N ASP A 197 6.27 -16.69 -6.22
CA ASP A 197 7.31 -17.72 -6.15
C ASP A 197 7.80 -17.96 -4.71
N VAL A 198 7.94 -16.89 -3.92
CA VAL A 198 8.19 -16.95 -2.49
C VAL A 198 7.07 -17.73 -1.77
N ALA A 199 5.81 -17.44 -2.07
CA ALA A 199 4.68 -18.18 -1.54
C ALA A 199 4.79 -19.68 -1.85
N GLN A 200 5.12 -20.03 -3.10
CA GLN A 200 5.32 -21.42 -3.51
C GLN A 200 6.48 -22.08 -2.76
N ALA A 201 7.61 -21.39 -2.59
CA ALA A 201 8.77 -21.90 -1.85
C ALA A 201 8.47 -22.11 -0.37
N LEU A 202 7.62 -21.27 0.23
CA LEU A 202 7.20 -21.36 1.63
C LEU A 202 6.05 -22.35 1.89
N GLY A 203 5.59 -23.05 0.84
CA GLY A 203 4.51 -24.03 0.93
C GLY A 203 3.10 -23.44 0.92
N LEU A 204 2.93 -22.15 0.63
CA LEU A 204 1.65 -21.44 0.53
C LEU A 204 0.99 -21.70 -0.84
N LYS A 205 0.74 -22.97 -1.17
CA LYS A 205 0.33 -23.44 -2.51
C LYS A 205 -1.03 -22.91 -3.01
N LYS A 206 -1.83 -22.29 -2.13
CA LYS A 206 -3.13 -21.71 -2.47
C LYS A 206 -3.02 -20.29 -3.04
N VAL A 207 -1.86 -19.64 -2.90
CA VAL A 207 -1.60 -18.31 -3.46
C VAL A 207 -1.53 -18.42 -4.98
N LYS A 208 -2.26 -17.53 -5.66
CA LYS A 208 -2.33 -17.43 -7.11
C LYS A 208 -1.56 -16.22 -7.60
N LEU A 209 -0.93 -16.36 -8.76
CA LEU A 209 -0.28 -15.25 -9.45
C LEU A 209 -1.35 -14.29 -10.01
N ALA A 210 -1.19 -13.00 -9.76
CA ALA A 210 -2.03 -11.96 -10.36
C ALA A 210 -1.88 -11.90 -11.88
N SER A 211 -3.00 -11.66 -12.56
CA SER A 211 -3.00 -11.21 -13.95
C SER A 211 -2.86 -9.69 -13.95
N LEU A 212 -1.63 -9.20 -14.18
CA LEU A 212 -1.35 -7.76 -14.15
C LEU A 212 -2.28 -7.00 -15.10
N HIS A 213 -2.89 -5.93 -14.60
CA HIS A 213 -3.93 -5.21 -15.32
C HIS A 213 -3.79 -3.69 -15.16
N CYS A 214 -3.19 -3.00 -16.13
CA CYS A 214 -3.13 -1.54 -16.09
C CYS A 214 -4.44 -0.92 -16.63
N TRP A 215 -5.36 -0.53 -15.74
CA TRP A 215 -6.61 0.11 -16.14
C TRP A 215 -6.39 1.53 -16.68
N ILE A 216 -5.48 2.27 -16.05
CA ILE A 216 -5.07 3.62 -16.46
C ILE A 216 -4.39 3.59 -17.84
N CYS A 217 -3.60 2.57 -18.17
CA CYS A 217 -2.95 2.43 -19.48
C CYS A 217 -3.95 2.24 -20.64
N ARG A 218 -5.17 1.76 -20.36
CA ARG A 218 -6.22 1.61 -21.38
C ARG A 218 -7.00 2.91 -21.63
N HIS A 219 -6.88 3.89 -20.74
CA HIS A 219 -7.66 5.13 -20.78
C HIS A 219 -6.83 6.41 -20.74
N GLN A 220 -5.50 6.34 -20.56
CA GLN A 220 -4.64 7.47 -20.88
C GLN A 220 -4.59 7.67 -22.40
N PRO A 221 -4.89 8.87 -22.91
CA PRO A 221 -4.60 9.17 -24.31
C PRO A 221 -3.11 8.97 -24.50
N GLN A 222 -2.73 8.04 -25.39
CA GLN A 222 -1.35 7.90 -25.79
C GLN A 222 -0.88 9.29 -26.23
N ALA A 223 0.08 9.87 -25.50
CA ALA A 223 0.73 11.09 -25.94
C ALA A 223 1.32 10.76 -27.31
N SER A 224 0.66 11.27 -28.36
CA SER A 224 1.01 10.99 -29.72
C SER A 224 2.46 11.40 -29.91
N THR A 225 3.33 10.44 -30.14
CA THR A 225 4.66 10.68 -30.69
C THR A 225 4.50 11.12 -32.14
N SER A 226 3.91 12.30 -32.39
CA SER A 226 4.07 13.00 -33.65
C SER A 226 5.39 13.73 -33.57
N ARG A 227 6.41 13.05 -34.09
CA ARG A 227 7.65 13.65 -34.56
C ARG A 227 7.28 14.63 -35.67
N ALA A 228 6.94 15.86 -35.31
CA ALA A 228 6.76 16.96 -36.23
C ALA A 228 7.88 17.96 -35.94
N SER A 229 8.85 17.99 -36.84
CA SER A 229 9.89 18.99 -36.95
C SER A 229 9.29 20.39 -36.81
N LEU A 230 9.58 21.06 -35.70
CA LEU A 230 9.51 22.52 -35.66
C LEU A 230 10.87 23.02 -36.13
N GLU A 231 11.01 23.08 -37.46
CA GLU A 231 11.89 24.07 -38.07
C GLU A 231 11.44 25.44 -37.56
N MET A 232 12.28 26.09 -36.76
CA MET A 232 12.07 27.49 -36.41
C MET A 232 12.42 28.35 -37.62
N PRO A 233 11.49 29.16 -38.15
CA PRO A 233 11.84 30.17 -39.13
C PRO A 233 12.63 31.28 -38.44
N ILE A 234 13.89 31.45 -38.85
CA ILE A 234 14.67 32.65 -38.53
C ILE A 234 14.07 33.81 -39.32
N THR A 235 13.28 34.65 -38.65
CA THR A 235 12.95 36.00 -39.12
C THR A 235 13.50 37.06 -38.18
N ARG A 236 14.58 37.67 -38.69
CA ARG A 236 15.20 38.98 -38.44
C ARG A 236 14.46 40.05 -37.60
N ARG A 237 15.33 40.76 -36.84
CA ARG A 237 15.49 42.22 -36.60
C ARG A 237 14.62 42.89 -35.54
N PHE A 238 15.30 43.44 -34.52
CA PHE A 238 15.60 44.86 -34.21
C PHE A 238 16.90 44.82 -33.36
N GLY A 239 17.88 45.72 -33.36
CA GLY A 239 18.06 47.09 -33.80
C GLY A 239 19.04 47.73 -32.79
N GLU A 240 20.31 47.86 -33.15
CA GLU A 240 21.36 48.81 -32.71
C GLU A 240 22.70 48.39 -33.33
#